data_AF-Q1IXG1-F1
#
_entry.id   AF-Q1IXG1-F1
#
_cell.length_a   1.000
_cell.length_b   1.000
_cell.length_c   1.000
_cell.angle_alpha   90.00
_cell.angle_beta   90.00
_cell.angle_gamma   90.00
#
_symmetry.space_group_name_H-M   'P 1'
#
loop_
_entity.id
_entity.type
_entity.pdbx_description
1 polymer ?
#
loop_
_entity_poly.entity_id
_entity_poly.type
_entity_poly.pdbx_seq_one_letter_code
_entity_poly.pdbx_strand_id
1 'polypeptide(L)'
;MLTGLLCGCQDREARAENARLAARVTALERQVKMLAAAQKTDGIVEQAAAQNCADDLARFLETLRQDNGHYPSMRMVRLPDSCIDLRVEWSVLKPGAYAFEVTGPSGRTLVRQHGP
;
A
#
# COMPACT_ATOMS: atom_id res chain seq x y z
N MET A 1 34.72 -44.74 37.20
CA MET A 1 33.47 -43.99 36.93
C MET A 1 33.81 -42.58 36.43
N LEU A 2 34.17 -42.43 35.15
CA LEU A 2 34.53 -41.12 34.54
C LEU A 2 33.58 -40.70 33.41
N THR A 3 32.70 -41.60 32.97
CA THR A 3 31.78 -41.39 31.84
C THR A 3 30.64 -40.41 32.16
N GLY A 4 30.20 -40.32 33.43
CA GLY A 4 29.11 -39.42 33.83
C GLY A 4 29.51 -37.93 33.89
N LEU A 5 30.79 -37.63 34.12
CA LEU A 5 31.31 -36.25 34.19
C LEU A 5 31.45 -35.62 32.79
N LEU A 6 31.80 -36.42 31.78
CA LEU A 6 31.93 -35.95 30.39
C LEU A 6 30.57 -35.64 29.75
N CYS A 7 29.54 -36.48 29.98
CA CYS A 7 28.18 -36.21 29.50
C CYS A 7 27.56 -34.96 30.13
N GLY A 8 27.80 -34.70 31.42
CA GLY A 8 27.26 -33.53 32.11
C GLY A 8 27.84 -32.19 31.64
N CYS A 9 29.10 -32.18 31.18
CA CYS A 9 29.73 -31.00 30.59
C CYS A 9 29.19 -30.73 29.18
N GLN A 10 29.05 -31.76 28.35
CA GLN A 10 28.54 -31.65 26.98
C GLN A 10 27.09 -31.15 26.93
N ASP A 11 26.25 -31.63 27.86
CA ASP A 11 24.86 -31.20 28.00
C ASP A 11 24.74 -29.72 28.47
N ARG A 12 25.68 -29.24 29.30
CA ARG A 12 25.73 -27.82 29.69
C ARG A 12 26.19 -26.91 28.56
N GLU A 13 27.20 -27.31 27.79
CA GLU A 13 27.65 -26.57 26.61
C GLU A 13 26.55 -26.48 25.55
N ALA A 14 25.89 -27.59 25.24
CA ALA A 14 24.78 -27.61 24.29
C ALA A 14 23.61 -26.70 24.71
N ARG A 15 23.30 -26.65 26.02
CA ARG A 15 22.28 -25.72 26.56
C ARG A 15 22.71 -24.27 26.48
N ALA A 16 23.98 -23.97 26.73
CA ALA A 16 24.51 -22.60 26.62
C ALA A 16 24.50 -22.10 25.17
N GLU A 17 24.87 -22.96 24.22
CA GLU A 17 24.84 -22.65 22.81
C GLU A 17 23.40 -22.47 22.29
N ASN A 18 22.48 -23.35 22.68
CA ASN A 18 21.06 -23.18 22.37
C ASN A 18 20.46 -21.89 22.94
N ALA A 19 20.81 -21.52 24.18
CA ALA A 19 20.36 -20.27 24.77
C ALA A 19 20.89 -19.04 24.00
N ARG A 20 22.15 -19.09 23.55
CA ARG A 20 22.77 -18.03 22.73
C ARG A 20 22.11 -17.92 21.36
N LEU A 21 21.82 -19.05 20.71
CA LEU A 21 21.13 -19.09 19.43
C LEU A 21 19.70 -18.57 19.54
N ALA A 22 18.95 -18.99 20.57
CA ALA A 22 17.59 -18.52 20.83
C ALA A 22 17.54 -17.00 21.07
N ALA A 23 18.51 -16.45 21.82
CA ALA A 23 18.64 -15.01 22.01
C ALA A 23 18.89 -14.27 20.70
N ARG A 24 19.74 -14.82 19.82
CA ARG A 24 20.03 -14.26 18.50
C ARG A 24 18.82 -14.29 17.57
N VAL A 25 18.08 -15.40 17.55
CA VAL A 25 16.84 -15.53 16.78
C VAL A 25 15.81 -14.50 17.25
N THR A 26 15.61 -14.37 18.56
CA THR A 26 14.67 -13.39 19.13
C THR A 26 15.05 -11.94 18.79
N ALA A 27 16.35 -11.64 18.69
CA ALA A 27 16.83 -10.32 18.27
C ALA A 27 16.60 -10.08 16.77
N LEU A 28 16.87 -11.08 15.92
CA LEU A 28 16.63 -11.01 14.49
C LEU A 28 15.13 -10.90 14.16
N GLU A 29 14.28 -11.66 14.83
CA GLU A 29 12.82 -11.56 14.67
C GLU A 29 12.31 -10.18 15.05
N ARG A 30 12.86 -9.56 16.11
CA ARG A 30 12.54 -8.18 16.46
C ARG A 30 13.00 -7.19 15.38
N GLN A 31 14.21 -7.36 14.84
CA GLN A 31 14.70 -6.52 13.75
C GLN A 31 13.83 -6.65 12.50
N VAL A 32 13.44 -7.87 12.11
CA VAL A 32 12.53 -8.11 11.00
C VAL A 32 11.18 -7.44 11.23
N LYS A 33 10.60 -7.56 12.43
CA LYS A 33 9.34 -6.89 12.77
C LYS A 33 9.45 -5.36 12.69
N MET A 34 10.55 -4.78 13.17
CA MET A 34 10.79 -3.34 13.07
C MET A 34 10.97 -2.88 11.63
N LEU A 35 11.75 -3.62 10.83
CA LEU A 35 11.96 -3.33 9.41
C LEU A 35 10.63 -3.44 8.63
N ALA A 36 9.83 -4.48 8.88
CA ALA A 36 8.51 -4.62 8.28
C ALA A 36 7.56 -3.48 8.67
N ALA A 37 7.63 -2.98 9.91
CA ALA A 37 6.86 -1.82 10.35
C ALA A 37 7.34 -0.51 9.71
N ALA A 38 8.63 -0.39 9.43
CA ALA A 38 9.24 0.79 8.79
C ALA A 38 8.95 0.88 7.28
N GLN A 39 8.70 -0.24 6.60
CA GLN A 39 8.29 -0.27 5.18
C GLN A 39 6.89 0.34 4.90
N LYS A 40 6.21 0.92 5.91
CA LYS A 40 4.97 1.70 5.73
C LYS A 40 5.10 2.91 4.79
N THR A 41 6.30 3.26 4.33
CA THR A 41 6.55 4.27 3.30
C THR A 41 5.89 3.98 1.95
N ASP A 42 5.61 2.70 1.62
CA ASP A 42 4.92 2.33 0.38
C ASP A 42 3.53 2.98 0.28
N GLY A 43 2.85 3.14 1.42
CA GLY A 43 1.55 3.80 1.47
C GLY A 43 1.61 5.29 1.13
N ILE A 44 2.74 5.97 1.35
CA ILE A 44 2.88 7.40 1.04
C ILE A 44 3.01 7.61 -0.48
N VAL A 45 3.82 6.77 -1.14
CA VAL A 45 4.00 6.84 -2.60
C VAL A 45 2.70 6.46 -3.30
N GLU A 46 2.04 5.39 -2.86
CA GLU A 46 0.74 4.94 -3.37
C GLU A 46 -0.32 6.06 -3.23
N GLN A 47 -0.38 6.70 -2.05
CA GLN A 47 -1.30 7.81 -1.79
C GLN A 47 -1.01 9.02 -2.68
N ALA A 48 0.26 9.37 -2.87
CA ALA A 48 0.66 10.50 -3.71
C ALA A 48 0.32 10.25 -5.20
N ALA A 49 0.58 9.02 -5.68
CA ALA A 49 0.18 8.62 -7.03
C ALA A 49 -1.34 8.72 -7.24
N ALA A 50 -2.12 8.24 -6.26
CA ALA A 50 -3.57 8.33 -6.31
C ALA A 50 -4.08 9.79 -6.29
N GLN A 51 -3.44 10.68 -5.53
CA GLN A 51 -3.79 12.10 -5.53
C GLN A 51 -3.48 12.76 -6.87
N ASN A 52 -2.32 12.46 -7.48
CA ASN A 52 -1.98 12.97 -8.80
C ASN A 52 -2.98 12.51 -9.87
N CYS A 53 -3.35 11.23 -9.86
CA CYS A 53 -4.41 10.69 -10.71
C CYS A 53 -5.74 11.43 -10.50
N ALA A 54 -6.14 11.66 -9.25
CA ALA A 54 -7.37 12.36 -8.92
C ALA A 54 -7.38 13.79 -9.47
N ASP A 55 -6.31 14.55 -9.26
CA ASP A 55 -6.23 15.94 -9.72
C ASP A 55 -6.23 16.05 -11.25
N ASP A 56 -5.52 15.16 -11.93
CA ASP A 56 -5.49 15.10 -13.40
C ASP A 56 -6.84 14.68 -13.97
N LEU A 57 -7.51 13.69 -13.37
CA LEU A 57 -8.84 13.26 -13.77
C LEU A 57 -9.87 14.37 -13.57
N ALA A 58 -9.84 15.07 -12.44
CA ALA A 58 -10.73 16.20 -12.17
C ALA A 58 -10.58 17.31 -13.23
N ARG A 59 -9.33 17.65 -13.58
CA ARG A 59 -9.04 18.64 -14.63
C ARG A 59 -9.51 18.15 -16.00
N PHE A 60 -9.27 16.89 -16.34
CA PHE A 60 -9.71 16.29 -17.60
C PHE A 60 -11.24 16.29 -17.75
N LEU A 61 -11.97 15.86 -16.72
CA LEU A 61 -13.43 15.86 -16.70
C LEU A 61 -13.99 17.26 -16.88
N GLU A 62 -13.37 18.25 -16.23
CA GLU A 62 -13.78 19.65 -16.34
C GLU A 62 -13.51 20.22 -17.74
N THR A 63 -12.38 19.90 -18.36
CA THR A 63 -12.12 20.26 -19.76
C THR A 63 -13.17 19.69 -20.69
N LEU A 64 -13.50 18.39 -20.56
CA LEU A 64 -14.54 17.77 -21.38
C LEU A 64 -15.92 18.39 -21.15
N ARG A 65 -16.24 18.79 -19.91
CA ARG A 65 -17.48 19.51 -19.62
C ARG A 65 -17.51 20.89 -20.29
N GLN A 66 -16.40 21.61 -20.30
CA GLN A 66 -16.31 22.92 -20.94
C GLN A 66 -16.48 22.81 -22.46
N ASP A 67 -15.88 21.78 -23.08
CA ASP A 67 -15.95 21.56 -24.52
C ASP A 67 -17.34 21.06 -24.98
N ASN A 68 -17.97 20.18 -24.20
CA ASN A 68 -19.21 19.49 -24.60
C ASN A 68 -20.47 19.97 -23.87
N GLY A 69 -20.33 20.87 -22.90
CA GLY A 69 -21.42 21.36 -22.04
C GLY A 69 -21.90 20.37 -20.97
N HIS A 70 -21.35 19.16 -20.90
CA HIS A 70 -21.74 18.12 -19.93
C HIS A 70 -20.57 17.18 -19.62
N TYR A 71 -20.61 16.56 -18.43
CA TYR A 71 -19.65 15.52 -18.08
C TYR A 71 -19.89 14.26 -18.93
N PRO A 72 -18.81 13.59 -19.39
CA PRO A 72 -18.93 12.37 -20.21
C PRO A 72 -19.54 11.20 -19.44
N SER A 73 -19.84 10.09 -20.12
CA SER A 73 -20.06 8.82 -19.42
C SER A 73 -18.74 8.10 -19.20
N MET A 74 -18.69 7.15 -18.26
CA MET A 74 -17.44 6.45 -17.96
C MET A 74 -16.83 5.70 -19.14
N ARG A 75 -17.66 5.22 -20.09
CA ARG A 75 -17.19 4.54 -21.30
C ARG A 75 -16.49 5.47 -22.30
N MET A 76 -16.68 6.78 -22.17
CA MET A 76 -16.10 7.79 -23.05
C MET A 76 -14.82 8.40 -22.48
N VAL A 77 -14.51 8.13 -21.21
CA VAL A 77 -13.31 8.65 -20.55
C VAL A 77 -12.14 7.72 -20.81
N ARG A 78 -11.15 8.22 -21.55
CA ARG A 78 -9.81 7.66 -21.51
C ARG A 78 -9.11 8.24 -20.29
N LEU A 79 -8.71 7.38 -19.37
CA LEU A 79 -8.05 7.81 -18.14
C LEU A 79 -6.68 8.47 -18.46
N PRO A 80 -6.28 9.50 -17.70
CA PRO A 80 -4.93 10.06 -17.78
C PRO A 80 -3.86 9.02 -17.46
N ASP A 81 -2.66 9.20 -18.02
CA ASP A 81 -1.52 8.29 -17.78
C ASP A 81 -1.09 8.26 -16.29
N SER A 82 -1.37 9.32 -15.54
CA SER A 82 -1.16 9.37 -14.08
C SER A 82 -2.03 8.37 -13.30
N CYS A 83 -3.07 7.81 -13.92
CA CYS A 83 -3.93 6.80 -13.35
C CYS A 83 -3.54 5.35 -13.75
N ILE A 84 -2.38 5.16 -14.41
CA ILE A 84 -1.87 3.81 -14.72
C ILE A 84 -1.73 3.00 -13.42
N ASP A 85 -2.09 1.71 -13.48
CA ASP A 85 -2.11 0.77 -12.36
C ASP A 85 -3.07 1.12 -11.21
N LEU A 86 -3.89 2.17 -11.37
CA LEU A 86 -4.93 2.55 -10.43
C LEU A 86 -6.31 2.23 -11.01
N ARG A 87 -7.22 1.77 -10.16
CA ARG A 87 -8.62 1.57 -10.54
C ARG A 87 -9.38 2.85 -10.23
N VAL A 88 -9.94 3.46 -11.26
CA VAL A 88 -10.84 4.60 -11.14
C VAL A 88 -12.27 4.13 -11.34
N GLU A 89 -13.15 4.50 -10.42
CA GLU A 89 -14.59 4.40 -10.61
C GLU A 89 -15.19 5.79 -10.54
N TRP A 90 -15.95 6.19 -11.57
CA TRP A 90 -16.56 7.50 -11.58
C TRP A 90 -17.96 7.49 -12.14
N SER A 91 -18.74 8.48 -11.73
CA SER A 91 -20.13 8.63 -12.13
C SER A 91 -20.52 10.10 -12.20
N VAL A 92 -21.42 10.39 -13.12
CA VAL A 92 -22.15 11.66 -13.14
C VAL A 92 -23.27 11.57 -12.11
N LEU A 93 -23.31 12.51 -11.17
CA LEU A 93 -24.33 12.52 -10.10
C LEU A 93 -25.61 13.20 -10.59
N LYS A 94 -25.47 14.35 -11.24
CA LYS A 94 -26.53 15.17 -11.83
C LYS A 94 -25.93 16.00 -12.97
N PRO A 95 -26.74 16.68 -13.81
CA PRO A 95 -26.21 17.56 -14.83
C PRO A 95 -25.21 18.55 -14.24
N GLY A 96 -24.01 18.49 -14.78
CA GLY A 96 -22.91 19.33 -14.35
C GLY A 96 -22.33 18.99 -12.99
N ALA A 97 -22.52 17.77 -12.44
CA ALA A 97 -21.90 17.21 -11.22
C ALA A 97 -21.34 15.79 -11.35
N TYR A 98 -20.24 15.49 -10.65
CA TYR A 98 -19.61 14.15 -10.66
C TYR A 98 -19.06 13.72 -9.29
N ALA A 99 -18.83 12.41 -9.17
CA ALA A 99 -18.01 11.80 -8.13
C ALA A 99 -17.13 10.70 -8.69
N PHE A 100 -15.97 10.50 -8.07
CA PHE A 100 -15.10 9.38 -8.37
C PHE A 100 -14.32 8.88 -7.15
N GLU A 101 -13.88 7.63 -7.25
CA GLU A 101 -12.97 7.00 -6.32
C GLU A 101 -11.73 6.47 -7.06
N VAL A 102 -10.56 6.62 -6.44
CA VAL A 102 -9.30 6.05 -6.89
C VAL A 102 -8.88 4.97 -5.92
N THR A 103 -8.73 3.76 -6.43
CA THR A 103 -8.41 2.55 -5.68
C THR A 103 -7.03 2.05 -6.10
N GLY A 104 -6.16 1.81 -5.12
CA GLY A 104 -4.83 1.29 -5.35
C GLY A 104 -4.81 -0.19 -5.74
N PRO A 105 -3.65 -0.74 -6.13
CA PRO A 105 -3.49 -2.16 -6.48
C PRO A 105 -3.88 -3.11 -5.35
N SER A 106 -3.79 -2.64 -4.10
CA SER A 106 -4.22 -3.36 -2.90
C SER A 106 -5.74 -3.51 -2.76
N GLY A 107 -6.54 -2.87 -3.63
CA GLY A 107 -8.00 -2.81 -3.53
C GLY A 107 -8.51 -1.79 -2.51
N ARG A 108 -7.61 -1.04 -1.86
CA ARG A 108 -7.96 0.02 -0.91
C ARG A 108 -8.29 1.31 -1.67
N THR A 109 -9.42 1.95 -1.32
CA THR A 109 -9.71 3.32 -1.77
C THR A 109 -8.71 4.29 -1.15
N LEU A 110 -7.96 4.99 -1.99
CA LEU A 110 -6.93 5.95 -1.60
C LEU A 110 -7.46 7.38 -1.66
N VAL A 111 -8.32 7.67 -2.64
CA VAL A 111 -8.94 8.99 -2.83
C VAL A 111 -10.42 8.82 -3.14
N ARG A 112 -11.25 9.69 -2.55
CA ARG A 112 -12.61 9.95 -3.00
C ARG A 112 -12.76 11.43 -3.27
N GLN A 113 -13.33 11.77 -4.41
CA GLN A 113 -13.51 13.16 -4.81
C GLN A 113 -14.87 13.36 -5.47
N HIS A 114 -15.38 14.58 -5.36
CA HIS A 114 -16.57 15.04 -6.04
C HIS A 114 -16.33 16.45 -6.55
N GLY A 115 -16.96 16.79 -7.66
CA GLY A 115 -16.96 18.12 -8.25
C GLY A 115 -18.38 18.70 -8.30
N PRO A 116 -18.48 20.04 -8.52
CA PRO A 116 -19.75 20.66 -8.83
C PRO A 116 -20.40 19.95 -9.98
#